data_AF-A0A6B3IDU4-F1
#
_entry.id   AF-A0A6B3IDU4-F1
#
_cell.length_a   1.000
_cell.length_b   1.000
_cell.length_c   1.000
_cell.angle_alpha   90.00
_cell.angle_beta   90.00
_cell.angle_gamma   90.00
#
_symmetry.space_group_name_H-M   'P 1'
#
loop_
_entity.id
_entity.type
_entity.pdbx_description
1 polymer ?
#
loop_
_entity_poly.entity_id
_entity_poly.type
_entity_poly.pdbx_seq_one_letter_code
_entity_poly.pdbx_strand_id
1 'polypeptide(L)' 'GRPQLMPQYFAVLPEARGQGLGRVLWRAAMHWGQSHGAAYQLLQTEIGGPSDRLCQAEGLTSLGFTYAMSA' A
#
# COMPACT_ATOMS: atom_id res chain seq x y z
N GLY A 1 3.27 -23.88 3.54
CA GLY A 1 2.94 -22.83 2.56
C GLY A 1 3.97 -21.72 2.66
N ARG A 2 4.32 -21.05 1.56
CA ARG A 2 5.24 -19.91 1.57
C ARG A 2 4.46 -18.63 1.91
N PRO A 3 4.82 -17.86 2.94
CA PRO A 3 4.19 -16.57 3.19
C PRO A 3 4.39 -15.67 1.96
N GLN A 4 3.31 -15.14 1.41
CA GLN A 4 3.33 -14.22 0.29
C GLN A 4 2.52 -12.99 0.67
N LEU A 5 3.15 -11.83 0.60
CA LEU A 5 2.43 -10.57 0.68
C LEU A 5 1.50 -10.49 -0.53
N MET A 6 0.20 -10.47 -0.27
CA MET A 6 -0.77 -10.27 -1.34
C MET A 6 -0.61 -8.86 -1.93
N PRO A 7 -0.84 -8.68 -3.24
CA PRO A 7 -0.88 -7.36 -3.81
C PRO A 7 -1.84 -6.50 -2.99
N GLN A 8 -1.51 -5.23 -2.84
CA GLN A 8 -2.52 -4.27 -2.37
C GLN A 8 -3.76 -4.35 -3.27
N TYR A 9 -4.87 -3.78 -2.82
CA TYR A 9 -6.13 -3.73 -3.56
C TYR A 9 -5.97 -3.25 -5.03
N PHE A 10 -4.87 -2.58 -5.36
CA PHE A 10 -4.47 -2.24 -6.71
C PHE A 10 -2.96 -2.48 -6.93
N ALA A 11 -2.58 -2.57 -8.20
CA ALA A 11 -1.19 -2.62 -8.64
C ALA A 11 -1.03 -1.89 -9.99
N VAL A 12 0.20 -1.47 -10.28
CA VAL A 12 0.57 -0.91 -11.58
C VAL A 12 1.47 -1.91 -12.30
N LEU A 13 1.08 -2.26 -13.53
CA LEU A 13 1.87 -3.11 -14.43
C LEU A 13 3.30 -2.58 -14.57
N PRO A 14 4.33 -3.44 -14.61
CA PRO A 14 5.73 -3.01 -14.71
C PRO A 14 6.00 -1.96 -15.79
N GLU A 15 5.38 -2.11 -16.95
CA GLU A 15 5.55 -1.27 -18.14
C GLU A 15 4.95 0.14 -17.97
N ALA A 16 4.03 0.30 -17.03
CA ALA A 16 3.34 1.57 -16.75
C ALA A 16 3.87 2.28 -15.48
N ARG A 17 4.92 1.77 -14.84
CA ARG A 17 5.51 2.38 -13.64
C ARG A 17 6.27 3.67 -13.96
N GLY A 18 6.56 4.46 -12.93
CA GLY A 18 7.28 5.73 -13.06
C GLY A 18 6.41 6.92 -13.50
N GLN A 19 5.15 6.70 -13.86
CA GLN A 19 4.23 7.74 -14.34
C GLN A 19 3.31 8.32 -13.25
N GLY A 20 3.55 7.98 -11.98
CA GLY A 20 2.71 8.44 -10.86
C GLY A 20 1.34 7.73 -10.73
N LEU A 21 1.03 6.73 -11.56
CA LEU A 21 -0.26 6.01 -11.54
C LEU A 21 -0.59 5.39 -10.19
N GLY A 22 0.40 4.88 -9.45
CA GLY A 22 0.18 4.33 -8.11
C GLY A 22 -0.40 5.35 -7.13
N ARG A 23 0.05 6.62 -7.21
CA ARG A 23 -0.49 7.72 -6.41
C ARG A 23 -1.91 8.07 -6.81
N VAL A 24 -2.23 8.05 -8.10
CA VAL A 24 -3.59 8.29 -8.60
C VAL A 24 -4.55 7.22 -8.06
N LEU A 25 -4.19 5.95 -8.18
CA LEU A 25 -4.98 4.83 -7.66
C LEU A 25 -5.16 4.90 -6.14
N TRP A 26 -4.08 5.20 -5.40
CA TRP A 26 -4.13 5.39 -3.95
C TRP A 26 -5.14 6.47 -3.54
N ARG A 27 -5.06 7.65 -4.15
CA ARG A 27 -5.96 8.77 -3.82
C ARG A 27 -7.41 8.46 -4.17
N ALA A 28 -7.65 7.74 -5.26
CA ALA A 28 -8.99 7.28 -5.61
C ALA A 28 -9.55 6.32 -4.54
N ALA A 29 -8.74 5.37 -4.05
CA ALA A 29 -9.14 4.46 -2.98
C ALA A 29 -9.42 5.20 -1.66
N MET A 30 -8.56 6.16 -1.28
CA MET A 30 -8.76 6.98 -0.09
C MET A 30 -10.01 7.85 -0.17
N HIS A 31 -10.26 8.47 -1.33
CA HIS A 31 -11.47 9.26 -1.55
C HIS A 31 -12.73 8.40 -1.46
N TRP A 32 -12.71 7.19 -2.05
CA TRP A 32 -13.82 6.25 -1.92
C TRP A 32 -14.07 5.91 -0.44
N GLY A 33 -13.03 5.54 0.32
CA GLY A 33 -13.16 5.23 1.74
C GLY A 33 -13.75 6.40 2.54
N GLN A 34 -13.23 7.60 2.34
CA GLN A 34 -13.72 8.82 2.99
C GLN A 34 -15.19 9.09 2.64
N SER A 35 -15.59 8.91 1.39
CA SER A 35 -16.97 9.11 0.94
C SER A 35 -17.94 8.07 1.48
N HIS A 36 -17.45 6.90 1.90
CA HIS A 36 -18.24 5.79 2.45
C HIS A 36 -18.11 5.64 3.98
N GLY A 37 -17.56 6.65 4.66
CA GLY A 37 -17.48 6.68 6.13
C GLY A 37 -16.39 5.79 6.72
N ALA A 38 -15.38 5.41 5.94
CA ALA A 38 -14.21 4.73 6.49
C ALA A 38 -13.43 5.70 7.40
N ALA A 39 -13.20 5.30 8.66
CA ALA A 39 -12.44 6.08 9.62
C ALA A 39 -10.93 6.05 9.35
N TYR A 40 -10.42 4.94 8.79
CA TYR A 40 -9.02 4.75 8.49
C TYR A 40 -8.82 3.70 7.39
N GLN A 41 -7.67 3.78 6.71
CA GLN A 41 -7.18 2.74 5.81
C GLN A 41 -5.98 2.05 6.46
N LEU A 42 -6.07 0.74 6.67
CA LEU A 42 -4.95 -0.09 7.09
C LEU A 42 -4.43 -0.90 5.90
N LEU A 43 -3.12 -1.04 5.82
CA LEU A 43 -2.47 -1.85 4.81
C LEU A 43 -1.11 -2.34 5.30
N GLN A 44 -0.63 -3.42 4.70
CA GLN A 44 0.71 -3.94 4.91
C GLN A 44 1.55 -3.70 3.65
N THR A 45 2.80 -3.29 3.85
CA THR A 45 3.78 -3.08 2.78
C THR A 45 5.08 -3.80 3.10
N GLU A 46 5.80 -4.19 2.06
CA GLU A 46 7.22 -4.54 2.21
C GLU A 46 8.01 -3.29 2.59
N ILE A 47 8.80 -3.37 3.66
CA ILE A 47 9.62 -2.27 4.16
C ILE A 47 10.59 -1.81 3.06
N GLY A 48 10.61 -0.51 2.76
CA GLY A 48 11.44 0.08 1.72
C GLY A 48 11.00 -0.21 0.29
N GLY A 49 9.93 -1.00 0.09
CA GLY A 49 9.36 -1.32 -1.21
C GLY A 49 8.62 -0.14 -1.86
N PRO A 50 8.21 -0.26 -3.13
CA PRO A 50 7.54 0.83 -3.86
C PRO A 50 6.26 1.34 -3.17
N SER A 51 5.46 0.43 -2.62
CA SER A 51 4.24 0.82 -1.92
C SER A 51 4.50 1.47 -0.56
N ASP A 52 5.52 1.04 0.19
CA ASP A 52 5.91 1.68 1.45
C ASP A 52 6.33 3.13 1.21
N ARG A 53 7.18 3.37 0.21
CA ARG A 53 7.59 4.73 -0.17
C ARG A 53 6.42 5.60 -0.61
N LEU A 54 5.45 5.02 -1.35
CA LEU A 54 4.23 5.74 -1.71
C LEU A 54 3.43 6.14 -0.47
N CYS A 55 3.24 5.23 0.48
CA CYS A 55 2.46 5.49 1.69
C CYS A 55 3.12 6.56 2.57
N GLN A 56 4.44 6.48 2.75
CA GLN A 56 5.21 7.50 3.47
C GLN A 56 5.09 8.87 2.79
N ALA A 57 5.18 8.92 1.45
CA ALA A 57 5.03 10.15 0.68
C ALA A 57 3.60 10.73 0.71
N GLU A 58 2.59 9.92 1.00
CA GLU A 58 1.19 10.35 1.19
C GLU A 58 0.86 10.63 2.67
N GLY A 59 1.85 10.58 3.57
CA GLY A 59 1.71 10.97 4.98
C GLY A 59 1.24 9.87 5.92
N LEU A 60 1.30 8.61 5.51
CA LEU A 60 0.88 7.49 6.36
C LEU A 60 1.92 7.21 7.45
N THR A 61 1.42 6.86 8.63
CA THR A 61 2.25 6.52 9.78
C THR A 61 2.34 5.01 9.95
N SER A 62 3.54 4.49 10.15
CA SER A 62 3.74 3.06 10.48
C SER A 62 3.16 2.75 11.85
N LEU A 63 2.28 1.74 11.92
CA LEU A 63 1.69 1.27 13.17
C LEU A 63 2.47 0.11 13.81
N GLY A 64 3.27 -0.61 13.02
CA GLY A 64 4.05 -1.75 13.49
C GLY A 64 4.69 -2.52 12.33
N PHE A 65 5.45 -3.56 12.68
CA PHE A 65 6.15 -4.40 11.73
C PHE A 65 5.79 -5.87 11.95
N THR A 66 5.61 -6.62 10.86
CA THR A 66 5.44 -8.07 10.90
C THR A 66 6.76 -8.74 10.57
N TYR A 67 7.23 -9.61 11.46
CA TYR A 67 8.42 -10.42 11.24
C TYR A 67 8.00 -11.86 10.95
N ALA A 68 8.55 -12.44 9.89
CA ALA A 68 8.48 -13.88 9.69
C ALA A 68 9.67 -14.51 10.43
N MET A 69 9.41 -15.32 11.45
CA MET A 69 10.43 -16.21 12.00
C MET A 69 10.51 -17.45 11.10
N SER A 70 11.70 -17.74 10.59
CA SER A 70 12.00 -19.07 10.06
C SER A 70 12.09 -20.04 11.24
N ALA A 71 11.35 -21.14 11.16
CA ALA A 71 11.50 -22.27 12.08
C ALA A 71 12.85 -22.96 11.88
#